data_AF-X1NF70-F1
#
_entry.id   AF-X1NF70-F1
#
_cell.length_a   1.000
_cell.length_b   1.000
_cell.length_c   1.000
_cell.angle_alpha   90.00
_cell.angle_beta   90.00
_cell.angle_gamma   90.00
#
_symmetry.space_group_name_H-M   'P 1'
#
loop_
_entity.id
_entity.type
_entity.pdbx_description
1 polymer ?
#
loop_
_entity_poly.entity_id
_entity_poly.type
_entity_poly.pdbx_seq_one_letter_code
_entity_poly.pdbx_strand_id
1 'polypeptide(L)'
;RVRIDYEIKRLDEMSDEEMILSRYYRHTIEAIIDRITVDKEETDRLAETIEHAVGLSDGLIIITTPEASEIKKQLAQKKETKTKENDIEDIDIIESDESKAPGEVLFSIHLACPKCGLSFPKLEPRNFSFNSIHGACNTCKGLGTTVEIDPDYLVVDKKLSLVEGVLADFEPNTQRFRATNMRLKRMKAIVEALGFSIDTPFTELTDQQWQDFFYGPKKQLLVDYHFTWEDKRGGVGQGSTKIRFNGIGPQIMSRFKRTSSQYIRDMIQSYTSPIICPERYR
;
A
#
# COMPACT_ATOMS: atom_id res chain seq x y z
N ARG A 1 -37.46 -11.42 -18.89
CA ARG A 1 -37.45 -9.94 -18.81
C ARG A 1 -36.06 -9.51 -18.38
N VAL A 2 -35.62 -8.32 -18.74
CA VAL A 2 -34.31 -7.80 -18.34
C VAL A 2 -34.48 -6.40 -17.76
N ARG A 3 -33.64 -6.04 -16.81
CA ARG A 3 -33.49 -4.69 -16.30
C ARG A 3 -32.18 -4.15 -16.87
N ILE A 4 -32.28 -3.19 -17.78
CA ILE A 4 -31.14 -2.53 -18.42
C ILE A 4 -31.16 -1.09 -17.94
N ASP A 5 -30.06 -0.64 -17.33
CA ASP A 5 -29.92 0.71 -16.77
C ASP A 5 -31.11 1.10 -15.87
N TYR A 6 -31.51 0.14 -15.03
CA TYR A 6 -32.65 0.22 -14.09
C TYR A 6 -34.04 0.30 -14.74
N GLU A 7 -34.14 0.19 -16.06
CA GLU A 7 -35.41 0.07 -16.77
C GLU A 7 -35.75 -1.39 -17.07
N ILE A 8 -36.92 -1.82 -16.59
CA ILE A 8 -37.42 -3.17 -16.87
C ILE A 8 -38.01 -3.19 -18.28
N LYS A 9 -37.46 -4.06 -19.12
CA LYS A 9 -37.89 -4.26 -20.49
C LYS A 9 -38.18 -5.75 -20.77
N ARG A 10 -39.09 -5.97 -21.71
CA ARG A 10 -39.47 -7.29 -22.21
C ARG A 10 -38.64 -7.61 -23.44
N LEU A 11 -37.88 -8.71 -23.39
CA LEU A 11 -36.99 -9.10 -24.49
C LEU A 11 -37.73 -9.34 -25.80
N ASP A 12 -38.98 -9.81 -25.72
CA ASP A 12 -39.85 -10.11 -26.85
C ASP A 12 -40.47 -8.85 -27.50
N GLU A 13 -40.41 -7.70 -26.83
CA GLU A 13 -40.97 -6.43 -27.30
C GLU A 13 -39.87 -5.43 -27.71
N MET A 14 -38.59 -5.79 -27.55
CA MET A 14 -37.45 -4.95 -27.95
C MET A 14 -37.21 -5.02 -29.45
N SER A 15 -36.93 -3.87 -30.07
CA SER A 15 -36.38 -3.85 -31.42
C SER A 15 -34.88 -4.23 -31.43
N ASP A 16 -34.37 -4.65 -32.59
CA ASP A 16 -32.94 -4.94 -32.76
C ASP A 16 -32.06 -3.72 -32.43
N GLU A 17 -32.55 -2.51 -32.66
CA GLU A 17 -31.86 -1.26 -32.32
C GLU A 17 -31.79 -1.03 -30.80
N GLU A 18 -32.82 -1.41 -30.05
CA GLU A 18 -32.86 -1.30 -28.60
C GLU A 18 -31.99 -2.33 -27.87
N MET A 19 -31.65 -3.43 -28.54
CA MET A 19 -30.69 -4.42 -28.04
C MET A 19 -29.23 -3.97 -28.20
N ILE A 20 -28.96 -2.98 -29.06
CA ILE A 20 -27.61 -2.46 -29.30
C ILE A 20 -27.28 -1.39 -28.26
N LEU A 21 -26.56 -1.80 -27.21
CA LEU A 21 -26.05 -0.91 -26.18
C LEU A 21 -24.78 -0.18 -26.65
N SER A 22 -24.61 1.06 -26.20
CA SER A 22 -23.48 1.88 -26.61
C SER A 22 -22.18 1.38 -25.98
N ARG A 23 -21.15 1.19 -26.79
CA ARG A 23 -19.84 0.70 -26.32
C ARG A 23 -19.08 1.73 -25.47
N TYR A 24 -19.48 3.00 -25.50
CA TYR A 24 -18.80 4.10 -24.81
C TYR A 24 -19.41 4.43 -23.44
N TYR A 25 -20.54 3.82 -23.10
CA TYR A 25 -21.18 3.99 -21.80
C TYR A 25 -21.14 2.68 -21.00
N ARG A 26 -21.01 2.80 -19.68
CA ARG A 26 -21.19 1.65 -18.78
C ARG A 26 -22.68 1.36 -18.69
N HIS A 27 -23.06 0.11 -18.96
CA HIS A 27 -24.44 -0.36 -18.85
C HIS A 27 -24.57 -1.33 -17.70
N THR A 28 -25.67 -1.23 -16.95
CA THR A 28 -26.05 -2.20 -15.90
C THR A 28 -27.09 -3.15 -16.47
N ILE A 29 -26.78 -4.44 -16.55
CA ILE A 29 -27.68 -5.45 -17.14
C ILE A 29 -27.96 -6.52 -16.10
N GLU A 30 -29.24 -6.72 -15.82
CA GLU A 30 -29.71 -7.68 -14.83
C GLU A 30 -30.86 -8.51 -15.41
N ALA A 31 -30.79 -9.83 -15.29
CA ALA A 31 -31.86 -10.72 -15.71
C ALA A 31 -32.90 -10.84 -14.61
N ILE A 32 -34.18 -10.64 -14.94
CA ILE A 32 -35.28 -10.88 -13.99
C ILE A 32 -35.70 -12.34 -14.14
N ILE A 33 -35.40 -13.13 -13.09
CA ILE A 33 -35.60 -14.58 -13.09
C ILE A 33 -37.03 -14.96 -12.71
N ASP A 34 -37.53 -14.51 -11.55
CA ASP A 34 -38.91 -14.74 -11.12
C ASP A 34 -39.46 -13.52 -10.35
N ARG A 35 -40.78 -13.48 -10.18
CA ARG A 35 -41.52 -12.52 -9.33
C ARG A 35 -42.40 -13.32 -8.40
N ILE A 36 -42.05 -13.29 -7.12
CA ILE A 36 -42.65 -14.14 -6.08
C ILE A 36 -43.32 -13.23 -5.05
N THR A 37 -44.45 -13.67 -4.49
CA THR A 37 -45.05 -13.04 -3.32
C THR A 37 -44.60 -13.80 -2.10
N VAL A 38 -44.05 -13.13 -1.09
CA VAL A 38 -43.49 -13.84 0.06
C VAL A 38 -44.61 -14.40 0.94
N ASP A 39 -44.88 -15.70 0.79
CA ASP A 39 -45.75 -16.48 1.67
C ASP A 39 -44.99 -17.71 2.19
N LYS A 40 -45.38 -18.23 3.36
CA LYS A 40 -44.76 -19.41 3.99
C LYS A 40 -44.95 -20.69 3.18
N GLU A 41 -45.96 -20.73 2.31
CA GLU A 41 -46.27 -21.89 1.46
C GLU A 41 -45.43 -21.92 0.16
N GLU A 42 -44.78 -20.81 -0.22
CA GLU A 42 -44.00 -20.70 -1.47
C GLU A 42 -42.47 -20.90 -1.27
N THR A 43 -42.03 -21.46 -0.14
CA THR A 43 -40.59 -21.63 0.14
C THR A 43 -39.86 -22.47 -0.89
N ASP A 44 -40.50 -23.51 -1.43
CA ASP A 44 -39.89 -24.41 -2.42
C ASP A 44 -39.64 -23.69 -3.75
N ARG A 45 -40.61 -22.87 -4.18
CA ARG A 45 -40.49 -22.03 -5.39
C ARG A 45 -39.41 -20.97 -5.23
N LEU A 46 -39.31 -20.38 -4.04
CA LEU A 46 -38.25 -19.42 -3.73
C LEU A 46 -36.86 -20.09 -3.82
N ALA A 47 -36.71 -21.30 -3.27
CA ALA A 47 -35.45 -22.04 -3.33
C ALA A 47 -35.05 -22.37 -4.77
N GLU A 48 -35.97 -22.92 -5.58
CA GLU A 48 -35.73 -23.25 -6.99
C GLU A 48 -35.33 -22.01 -7.80
N THR A 49 -36.00 -20.89 -7.55
CA THR A 49 -35.70 -19.60 -8.18
C THR A 49 -34.29 -19.11 -7.83
N ILE A 50 -33.90 -19.20 -6.55
CA ILE A 50 -32.58 -18.79 -6.09
C ILE A 50 -31.51 -19.67 -6.74
N GLU A 51 -31.68 -20.98 -6.79
CA GLU A 51 -30.74 -21.90 -7.43
C GLU A 51 -30.55 -21.56 -8.92
N HIS A 52 -31.66 -21.34 -9.62
CA HIS A 52 -31.61 -20.94 -11.04
C HIS A 52 -30.94 -19.59 -11.24
N ALA A 53 -31.24 -18.60 -10.38
CA ALA A 53 -30.62 -17.29 -10.43
C ALA A 53 -29.12 -17.34 -10.15
N VAL A 54 -28.67 -18.10 -9.14
CA VAL A 54 -27.25 -18.35 -8.85
C VAL A 54 -26.55 -18.94 -10.07
N GLY A 55 -27.14 -19.97 -10.68
CA GLY A 55 -26.56 -20.65 -11.84
C GLY A 55 -26.37 -19.73 -13.05
N LEU A 56 -27.22 -18.72 -13.21
CA LEU A 56 -27.14 -17.74 -14.31
C LEU A 56 -26.20 -16.56 -14.03
N SER A 57 -25.89 -16.27 -12.76
CA SER A 57 -25.31 -14.98 -12.34
C SER A 57 -23.91 -15.10 -11.69
N ASP A 58 -23.20 -16.20 -11.92
CA ASP A 58 -21.93 -16.52 -11.22
C ASP A 58 -22.01 -16.33 -9.70
N GLY A 59 -23.20 -16.55 -9.13
CA GLY A 59 -23.43 -16.48 -7.69
C GLY A 59 -23.82 -15.12 -7.10
N LEU A 60 -24.32 -14.18 -7.90
CA LEU A 60 -24.80 -12.86 -7.45
C LEU A 60 -26.30 -12.68 -7.67
N ILE A 61 -27.07 -12.44 -6.60
CA ILE A 61 -28.53 -12.27 -6.68
C ILE A 61 -28.94 -10.94 -6.09
N ILE A 62 -29.73 -10.17 -6.84
CA ILE A 62 -30.38 -8.96 -6.35
C ILE A 62 -31.85 -9.29 -6.08
N ILE A 63 -32.29 -9.06 -4.84
CA ILE A 63 -33.70 -9.08 -4.46
C ILE A 63 -34.19 -7.64 -4.37
N THR A 64 -35.26 -7.32 -5.09
CA THR A 64 -35.86 -5.98 -5.12
C THR A 64 -37.39 -6.07 -5.00
N THR A 65 -38.00 -5.10 -4.32
CA THR A 65 -39.44 -4.86 -4.43
C THR A 65 -39.75 -3.96 -5.63
N PRO A 66 -41.01 -3.94 -6.13
CA PRO A 66 -41.41 -3.00 -7.18
C PRO A 66 -41.16 -1.54 -6.80
N GLU A 67 -41.46 -1.19 -5.55
CA GLU A 67 -41.23 0.15 -4.98
C GLU A 67 -39.76 0.53 -4.99
N ALA A 68 -38.88 -0.37 -4.52
CA ALA A 68 -37.43 -0.15 -4.49
C ALA A 68 -36.83 0.00 -5.88
N SER A 69 -37.29 -0.80 -6.85
CA SER A 69 -36.84 -0.70 -8.24
C SER A 69 -37.21 0.65 -8.86
N GLU A 70 -38.40 1.18 -8.56
CA GLU A 70 -38.84 2.48 -9.07
C GLU A 70 -38.06 3.64 -8.41
N ILE A 71 -37.79 3.54 -7.11
CA ILE A 71 -36.93 4.51 -6.40
C ILE A 71 -35.52 4.54 -7.02
N LYS A 72 -34.94 3.37 -7.31
CA LYS A 72 -33.60 3.27 -7.91
C LYS A 72 -33.55 3.89 -9.31
N LYS A 73 -34.59 3.66 -10.12
CA LYS A 73 -34.75 4.30 -11.43
C LYS A 73 -34.77 5.83 -11.33
N GLN A 74 -35.56 6.39 -10.41
CA GLN A 74 -35.64 7.84 -10.20
C GLN A 74 -34.32 8.44 -9.68
N LEU A 75 -33.59 7.73 -8.83
CA LEU A 75 -32.28 8.15 -8.33
C LEU A 75 -31.22 8.19 -9.44
N ALA A 76 -31.23 7.20 -10.34
CA ALA A 76 -30.33 7.15 -11.49
C ALA A 76 -30.58 8.32 -12.46
N GLN A 77 -31.85 8.59 -12.80
CA GLN A 77 -32.24 9.69 -13.70
C GLN A 77 -31.92 11.09 -13.13
N LYS A 78 -32.08 11.29 -11.82
CA LYS A 78 -31.69 12.55 -11.13
C LYS A 78 -30.18 12.80 -11.17
N LYS A 79 -29.35 11.76 -11.16
CA LYS A 79 -27.90 11.89 -11.28
C LYS A 79 -27.50 12.32 -12.69
N GLU A 80 -28.04 11.69 -13.73
CA GLU A 80 -27.76 12.07 -15.14
C GLU A 80 -28.16 13.51 -15.47
N THR A 81 -29.19 14.03 -14.80
CA THR A 81 -29.63 15.43 -14.96
C THR A 81 -28.67 16.40 -14.26
N LYS A 82 -28.14 16.04 -13.08
CA LYS A 82 -27.14 16.86 -12.35
C LYS A 82 -25.77 16.89 -13.02
N THR A 83 -25.33 15.83 -13.69
CA THR A 83 -24.04 15.79 -14.38
C THR A 83 -23.99 16.70 -15.62
N LYS A 84 -25.14 17.17 -16.13
CA LYS A 84 -25.20 18.09 -17.27
C LYS A 84 -25.13 19.58 -16.89
N GLU A 85 -25.23 19.92 -15.60
CA GLU A 85 -25.38 21.32 -15.15
C GLU A 85 -24.21 21.87 -14.31
N ASN A 86 -23.13 21.14 -14.03
CA ASN A 86 -21.99 21.72 -13.32
C ASN A 86 -20.63 21.33 -13.89
N ASP A 87 -19.83 22.37 -14.11
CA ASP A 87 -18.43 22.37 -14.49
C ASP A 87 -17.54 21.60 -13.51
N ILE A 88 -16.44 21.14 -14.08
CA ILE A 88 -15.40 20.28 -13.53
C ILE A 88 -14.66 20.98 -12.39
N GLU A 89 -14.80 20.51 -11.15
CA GLU A 89 -13.73 20.56 -10.15
C GLU A 89 -13.69 19.25 -9.36
N ASP A 90 -12.46 18.78 -9.15
CA ASP A 90 -12.08 17.50 -8.55
C ASP A 90 -12.83 17.22 -7.24
N ILE A 91 -13.67 16.19 -7.27
CA ILE A 91 -14.11 15.48 -6.08
C ILE A 91 -13.71 14.03 -6.29
N ASP A 92 -12.74 13.58 -5.49
CA ASP A 92 -12.45 12.18 -5.22
C ASP A 92 -13.78 11.45 -5.03
N ILE A 93 -14.18 10.70 -6.06
CA ILE A 93 -15.31 9.78 -5.97
C ILE A 93 -14.82 8.64 -5.07
N ILE A 94 -14.92 8.85 -3.77
CA ILE A 94 -15.18 7.77 -2.84
C ILE A 94 -16.49 7.17 -3.37
N GLU A 95 -16.38 6.02 -4.04
CA GLU A 95 -17.49 5.18 -4.51
C GLU A 95 -18.36 4.80 -3.31
N SER A 96 -19.20 5.75 -2.89
CA SER A 96 -20.14 5.57 -1.81
C SER A 96 -21.31 4.77 -2.36
N ASP A 97 -21.21 3.45 -2.16
CA ASP A 97 -22.32 2.54 -1.93
C ASP A 97 -23.45 2.62 -2.98
N GLU A 98 -23.14 2.28 -4.24
CA GLU A 98 -24.11 2.05 -5.33
C GLU A 98 -25.16 0.97 -4.99
N SER A 99 -24.96 0.24 -3.88
CA SER A 99 -25.79 -0.86 -3.43
C SER A 99 -26.98 -0.46 -2.55
N LYS A 100 -27.14 0.82 -2.16
CA LYS A 100 -28.25 1.26 -1.30
C LYS A 100 -29.28 2.12 -2.04
N ALA A 101 -30.07 1.49 -2.90
CA ALA A 101 -31.46 1.91 -3.01
C ALA A 101 -32.20 1.36 -1.77
N PRO A 102 -33.01 2.16 -1.05
CA PRO A 102 -33.82 1.63 0.03
C PRO A 102 -34.75 0.54 -0.52
N GLY A 103 -34.53 -0.71 -0.12
CA GLY A 103 -35.34 -1.87 -0.49
C GLY A 103 -34.75 -2.83 -1.54
N GLU A 104 -33.50 -2.63 -1.99
CA GLU A 104 -32.74 -3.65 -2.74
C GLU A 104 -31.69 -4.33 -1.86
N VAL A 105 -31.54 -5.65 -1.99
CA VAL A 105 -30.56 -6.44 -1.25
C VAL A 105 -29.79 -7.34 -2.23
N LEU A 106 -28.48 -7.14 -2.30
CA LEU A 106 -27.55 -8.00 -3.05
C LEU A 106 -27.04 -9.13 -2.13
N PHE A 107 -27.16 -10.36 -2.62
CA PHE A 107 -26.61 -11.57 -2.03
C PHE A 107 -25.48 -12.10 -2.89
N SER A 108 -24.45 -12.67 -2.25
CA SER A 108 -23.36 -13.40 -2.91
C SER A 108 -23.18 -14.75 -2.25
N ILE A 109 -23.03 -15.81 -3.05
CA ILE A 109 -22.62 -17.13 -2.55
C ILE A 109 -21.13 -17.19 -2.24
N HIS A 110 -20.36 -16.25 -2.80
CA HIS A 110 -18.94 -16.13 -2.51
C HIS A 110 -18.77 -15.42 -1.17
N LEU A 111 -17.62 -15.60 -0.52
CA LEU A 111 -17.22 -14.77 0.62
C LEU A 111 -16.85 -13.35 0.14
N ALA A 112 -17.73 -12.72 -0.62
CA ALA A 112 -17.57 -11.41 -1.19
C ALA A 112 -18.51 -10.42 -0.50
N CYS A 113 -17.98 -9.27 -0.13
CA CYS A 113 -18.78 -8.18 0.37
C CYS A 113 -19.59 -7.57 -0.79
N PRO A 114 -20.92 -7.64 -0.76
CA PRO A 114 -21.76 -7.08 -1.83
C PRO A 114 -21.73 -5.54 -1.88
N LYS A 115 -21.14 -4.88 -0.88
CA LYS A 115 -21.07 -3.40 -0.79
C LYS A 115 -19.79 -2.81 -1.34
N CYS A 116 -18.66 -3.49 -1.16
CA CYS A 116 -17.34 -2.96 -1.52
C CYS A 116 -16.52 -3.92 -2.39
N GLY A 117 -17.08 -5.05 -2.81
CA GLY A 117 -16.43 -6.01 -3.71
C GLY A 117 -15.27 -6.80 -3.08
N LEU A 118 -14.97 -6.61 -1.78
CA LEU A 118 -13.95 -7.37 -1.07
C LEU A 118 -14.30 -8.85 -1.06
N SER A 119 -13.55 -9.66 -1.81
CA SER A 119 -13.70 -11.12 -1.87
C SER A 119 -12.63 -11.81 -1.03
N PHE A 120 -13.06 -12.76 -0.20
CA PHE A 120 -12.19 -13.59 0.60
C PHE A 120 -12.13 -15.00 0.01
N PRO A 121 -10.96 -15.66 0.08
CA PRO A 121 -10.89 -17.09 -0.17
C PRO A 121 -11.70 -17.84 0.91
N LYS A 122 -12.02 -19.11 0.62
CA LYS A 122 -12.68 -19.98 1.59
C LYS A 122 -11.97 -19.95 2.94
N LEU A 123 -12.73 -19.67 4.01
CA LEU A 123 -12.20 -19.62 5.37
C LEU A 123 -11.85 -21.03 5.83
N GLU A 124 -10.56 -21.28 6.05
CA GLU A 124 -10.05 -22.53 6.58
C GLU A 124 -9.17 -22.23 7.80
N PRO A 125 -8.97 -23.19 8.73
CA PRO A 125 -8.15 -22.96 9.92
C PRO A 125 -6.74 -22.41 9.63
N ARG A 126 -6.17 -22.76 8.46
CA ARG A 126 -4.85 -22.27 8.01
C ARG A 126 -4.82 -20.77 7.73
N ASN A 127 -5.95 -20.13 7.39
CA ASN A 127 -6.05 -18.68 7.20
C ASN A 127 -5.84 -17.91 8.50
N PHE A 128 -6.02 -18.56 9.66
CA PHE A 128 -5.84 -17.97 10.98
C PHE A 128 -4.52 -18.39 11.65
N SER A 129 -3.69 -19.17 10.94
CA SER A 129 -2.40 -19.63 11.45
C SER A 129 -1.29 -18.69 11.01
N PHE A 130 -0.60 -18.07 11.97
CA PHE A 130 0.60 -17.27 11.73
C PHE A 130 1.78 -18.11 11.20
N ASN A 131 1.71 -19.44 11.32
CA ASN A 131 2.69 -20.38 10.77
C ASN A 131 2.37 -20.77 9.31
N SER A 132 1.25 -20.31 8.74
CA SER A 132 0.87 -20.56 7.35
C SER A 132 1.06 -19.31 6.51
N ILE A 133 1.50 -19.48 5.26
CA ILE A 133 1.59 -18.38 4.28
C ILE A 133 0.24 -17.68 4.10
N HIS A 134 -0.88 -18.40 4.29
CA HIS A 134 -2.23 -17.86 4.13
C HIS A 134 -2.71 -17.01 5.31
N GLY A 135 -2.14 -17.18 6.50
CA GLY A 135 -2.50 -16.44 7.72
C GLY A 135 -1.38 -15.57 8.28
N ALA A 136 -0.17 -15.67 7.73
CA ALA A 136 0.98 -14.88 8.17
C ALA A 136 0.98 -13.50 7.52
N CYS A 137 1.18 -12.46 8.34
CA CYS A 137 1.42 -11.10 7.85
C CYS A 137 2.60 -11.09 6.85
N ASN A 138 2.42 -10.47 5.69
CA ASN A 138 3.42 -10.43 4.64
C ASN A 138 4.71 -9.70 5.04
N THR A 139 4.61 -8.76 5.98
CA THR A 139 5.73 -7.91 6.44
C THR A 139 6.59 -8.62 7.48
N CYS A 140 5.98 -9.15 8.55
CA CYS A 140 6.71 -9.83 9.63
C CYS A 140 6.75 -11.35 9.51
N LYS A 141 6.13 -11.92 8.45
CA LYS A 141 6.05 -13.37 8.21
C LYS A 141 5.53 -14.16 9.42
N GLY A 142 4.54 -13.59 10.11
CA GLY A 142 3.90 -14.22 11.26
C GLY A 142 4.64 -14.04 12.60
N LEU A 143 5.79 -13.36 12.64
CA LEU A 143 6.53 -13.13 13.88
C LEU A 143 5.88 -12.08 14.81
N GLY A 144 4.98 -11.24 14.27
CA GLY A 144 4.35 -10.14 15.02
C GLY A 144 5.26 -8.93 15.26
N THR A 145 6.58 -9.10 15.13
CA THR A 145 7.59 -8.04 15.26
C THR A 145 8.44 -7.91 14.00
N THR A 146 8.97 -6.71 13.78
CA THR A 146 10.05 -6.44 12.81
C THR A 146 11.26 -5.88 13.56
N VAL A 147 12.38 -5.72 12.89
CA VAL A 147 13.58 -5.12 13.47
C VAL A 147 13.83 -3.75 12.87
N GLU A 148 14.22 -2.79 13.71
CA GLU A 148 14.71 -1.48 13.29
C GLU A 148 16.06 -1.18 13.90
N ILE A 149 16.81 -0.26 13.29
CA ILE A 149 18.10 0.19 13.82
C ILE A 149 17.81 1.09 15.00
N ASP A 150 18.35 0.72 16.16
CA ASP A 150 18.18 1.48 17.38
C ASP A 150 19.42 2.38 17.60
N PRO A 151 19.22 3.71 17.75
CA PRO A 151 20.31 4.63 17.97
C PRO A 151 21.12 4.35 19.23
N ASP A 152 20.51 3.82 20.29
CA ASP A 152 21.18 3.57 21.57
C ASP A 152 22.18 2.40 21.47
N TYR A 153 21.98 1.48 20.54
CA TYR A 153 22.93 0.42 20.24
C TYR A 153 23.92 0.79 19.12
N LEU A 154 23.51 1.65 18.18
CA LEU A 154 24.40 2.08 17.10
C LEU A 154 25.45 3.11 17.56
N VAL A 155 25.08 4.01 18.47
CA VAL A 155 25.95 5.09 18.96
C VAL A 155 26.76 4.60 20.15
N VAL A 156 28.08 4.55 20.01
CA VAL A 156 28.99 4.04 21.04
C VAL A 156 29.17 5.07 22.17
N ASP A 157 29.52 6.30 21.81
CA ASP A 157 29.65 7.43 22.74
C ASP A 157 29.36 8.74 22.01
N LYS A 158 28.31 9.46 22.45
CA LYS A 158 27.88 10.73 21.85
C LYS A 158 28.95 11.84 21.96
N LYS A 159 29.95 11.69 22.83
CA LYS A 159 31.06 12.65 22.95
C LYS A 159 32.03 12.59 21.76
N LEU A 160 31.96 11.54 20.96
CA LEU A 160 32.79 11.36 19.78
C LEU A 160 32.13 11.97 18.55
N SER A 161 32.97 12.37 17.60
CA SER A 161 32.58 12.75 16.24
C SER A 161 32.51 11.52 15.30
N LEU A 162 32.10 11.75 14.05
CA LEU A 162 32.09 10.68 13.04
C LEU A 162 33.50 10.19 12.67
N VAL A 163 34.50 11.07 12.73
CA VAL A 163 35.91 10.70 12.44
C VAL A 163 36.53 9.90 13.58
N GLU A 164 36.05 10.12 14.80
CA GLU A 164 36.47 9.43 16.01
C GLU A 164 35.75 8.10 16.24
N GLY A 165 34.69 7.82 15.48
CA GLY A 165 34.00 6.53 15.51
C GLY A 165 32.78 6.49 16.43
N VAL A 166 31.97 7.56 16.44
CA VAL A 166 30.70 7.61 17.20
C VAL A 166 29.72 6.49 16.84
N LEU A 167 29.77 5.94 15.62
CA LEU A 167 28.90 4.85 15.16
C LEU A 167 29.64 3.51 15.16
N ALA A 168 29.05 2.48 15.76
CA ALA A 168 29.60 1.13 15.79
C ALA A 168 29.81 0.52 14.38
N ASP A 169 29.00 0.90 13.40
CA ASP A 169 29.10 0.47 12.00
C ASP A 169 30.20 1.20 11.19
N PHE A 170 30.83 2.19 11.79
CA PHE A 170 32.02 2.84 11.25
C PHE A 170 33.24 2.30 12.00
N GLU A 171 33.88 1.26 11.45
CA GLU A 171 35.16 0.77 11.99
C GLU A 171 36.17 1.93 12.10
N PRO A 172 36.70 2.22 13.30
CA PRO A 172 37.89 3.03 13.44
C PRO A 172 39.11 2.10 13.37
N ASN A 173 40.03 2.36 12.42
CA ASN A 173 41.45 2.63 12.73
C ASN A 173 42.42 2.28 11.58
N THR A 174 42.73 3.30 10.78
CA THR A 174 44.11 3.67 10.39
C THR A 174 44.08 5.01 9.64
N GLN A 175 45.18 5.77 9.67
CA GLN A 175 45.31 7.05 8.95
C GLN A 175 45.14 6.88 7.42
N ARG A 176 45.58 5.74 6.88
CA ARG A 176 45.31 5.31 5.49
C ARG A 176 43.83 5.02 5.23
N PHE A 177 43.10 4.49 6.20
CA PHE A 177 41.66 4.25 6.09
C PHE A 177 40.90 5.59 6.00
N ARG A 178 41.26 6.60 6.80
CA ARG A 178 40.63 7.94 6.74
C ARG A 178 40.82 8.64 5.40
N ALA A 179 41.99 8.51 4.76
CA ALA A 179 42.31 9.18 3.50
C ALA A 179 41.67 8.52 2.25
N THR A 180 41.47 7.19 2.29
CA THR A 180 41.02 6.41 1.13
C THR A 180 39.57 5.93 1.24
N ASN A 181 38.95 6.03 2.43
CA ASN A 181 37.60 5.55 2.65
C ASN A 181 36.56 6.50 2.02
N MET A 182 36.08 6.11 0.84
CA MET A 182 35.01 6.78 0.12
C MET A 182 33.74 6.94 0.96
N ARG A 183 33.48 6.07 1.95
CA ARG A 183 32.34 6.18 2.85
C ARG A 183 32.44 7.41 3.75
N LEU A 184 33.62 7.68 4.32
CA LEU A 184 33.86 8.86 5.16
C LEU A 184 33.80 10.14 4.32
N LYS A 185 34.39 10.16 3.12
CA LYS A 185 34.32 11.32 2.21
C LYS A 185 32.87 11.64 1.81
N ARG A 186 32.09 10.61 1.48
CA ARG A 186 30.65 10.75 1.21
C ARG A 186 29.90 11.25 2.45
N MET A 187 30.22 10.72 3.63
CA MET A 187 29.58 11.14 4.87
C MET A 187 29.89 12.60 5.21
N LYS A 188 31.13 13.04 4.99
CA LYS A 188 31.54 14.44 5.14
C LYS A 188 30.64 15.38 4.35
N ALA A 189 30.46 15.10 3.05
CA ALA A 189 29.59 15.91 2.19
C ALA A 189 28.12 15.93 2.66
N ILE A 190 27.64 14.80 3.21
CA ILE A 190 26.27 14.71 3.75
C ILE A 190 26.12 15.56 5.01
N VAL A 191 27.02 15.45 5.98
CA VAL A 191 26.88 16.19 7.25
C VAL A 191 27.09 17.69 7.07
N GLU A 192 27.98 18.08 6.15
CA GLU A 192 28.15 19.49 5.77
C GLU A 192 26.86 20.04 5.16
N ALA A 193 26.17 19.27 4.32
CA ALA A 193 24.87 19.65 3.77
C ALA A 193 23.74 19.67 4.82
N LEU A 194 23.89 18.93 5.92
CA LEU A 194 23.01 18.99 7.11
C LEU A 194 23.39 20.12 8.07
N GLY A 195 24.46 20.87 7.80
CA GLY A 195 24.86 22.04 8.57
C GLY A 195 25.76 21.75 9.78
N PHE A 196 26.47 20.62 9.82
CA PHE A 196 27.49 20.36 10.85
C PHE A 196 28.76 19.72 10.26
N SER A 197 29.89 19.87 10.97
CA SER A 197 31.17 19.30 10.54
C SER A 197 31.26 17.82 10.90
N ILE A 198 32.02 17.04 10.12
CA ILE A 198 32.33 15.64 10.43
C ILE A 198 33.09 15.45 11.76
N ASP A 199 33.77 16.51 12.22
CA ASP A 199 34.53 16.55 13.48
C ASP A 199 33.67 17.03 14.67
N THR A 200 32.40 17.35 14.46
CA THR A 200 31.50 17.82 15.54
C THR A 200 31.13 16.64 16.45
N PRO A 201 31.35 16.72 17.77
CA PRO A 201 30.82 15.75 18.72
C PRO A 201 29.29 15.66 18.66
N PHE A 202 28.73 14.46 18.81
CA PHE A 202 27.28 14.27 18.71
C PHE A 202 26.51 14.90 19.88
N THR A 203 27.17 15.21 21.00
CA THR A 203 26.60 16.00 22.11
C THR A 203 26.32 17.46 21.75
N GLU A 204 26.97 17.99 20.71
CA GLU A 204 26.80 19.40 20.28
C GLU A 204 25.75 19.55 19.17
N LEU A 205 25.22 18.44 18.65
CA LEU A 205 24.19 18.47 17.62
C LEU A 205 22.86 18.93 18.20
N THR A 206 22.15 19.74 17.43
CA THR A 206 20.73 20.03 17.70
C THR A 206 19.88 18.78 17.49
N ASP A 207 18.74 18.68 18.17
CA ASP A 207 17.80 17.58 17.99
C ASP A 207 17.39 17.41 16.52
N GLN A 208 17.21 18.52 15.80
CA GLN A 208 16.85 18.50 14.39
C GLN A 208 17.98 17.93 13.52
N GLN A 209 19.24 18.35 13.74
CA GLN A 209 20.40 17.80 13.02
C GLN A 209 20.56 16.30 13.27
N TRP A 210 20.38 15.88 14.53
CA TRP A 210 20.40 14.47 14.89
C TRP A 210 19.29 13.68 14.20
N GLN A 211 18.05 14.18 14.21
CA GLN A 211 16.90 13.55 13.57
C GLN A 211 17.09 13.43 12.05
N ASP A 212 17.52 14.51 11.39
CA ASP A 212 17.78 14.52 9.95
C ASP A 212 18.96 13.61 9.57
N PHE A 213 19.98 13.51 10.43
CA PHE A 213 21.08 12.58 10.25
C PHE A 213 20.64 11.11 10.40
N PHE A 214 19.89 10.79 11.46
CA PHE A 214 19.58 9.41 11.79
C PHE A 214 18.42 8.84 10.96
N TYR A 215 17.27 9.52 10.99
CA TYR A 215 16.03 9.10 10.33
C TYR A 215 15.88 9.66 8.92
N GLY A 216 16.62 10.71 8.59
CA GLY A 216 16.57 11.36 7.28
C GLY A 216 15.75 12.65 7.30
N PRO A 217 16.11 13.63 6.45
CA PRO A 217 15.42 14.90 6.41
C PRO A 217 14.03 14.79 5.79
N LYS A 218 13.07 15.57 6.31
CA LYS A 218 11.68 15.62 5.80
C LYS A 218 11.60 16.00 4.33
N LYS A 219 12.47 16.92 3.90
CA LYS A 219 12.65 17.27 2.48
C LYS A 219 13.79 16.44 1.93
N GLN A 220 13.64 15.98 0.69
CA GLN A 220 14.67 15.20 0.02
C GLN A 220 16.00 15.96 -0.02
N LEU A 221 17.04 15.40 0.60
CA LEU A 221 18.39 15.95 0.56
C LEU A 221 19.16 15.30 -0.60
N LEU A 222 19.50 16.12 -1.59
CA LEU A 222 20.38 15.78 -2.69
C LEU A 222 21.70 16.52 -2.50
N VAL A 223 22.78 15.76 -2.32
CA VAL A 223 24.12 16.30 -2.12
C VAL A 223 24.92 16.11 -3.39
N ASP A 224 25.41 17.20 -3.97
CA ASP A 224 26.36 17.16 -5.09
C ASP A 224 27.74 16.75 -4.54
N TYR A 225 28.09 15.49 -4.77
CA TYR A 225 29.33 14.91 -4.27
C TYR A 225 30.37 14.79 -5.38
N HIS A 226 31.42 15.58 -5.27
CA HIS A 226 32.60 15.53 -6.12
C HIS A 226 33.65 14.63 -5.47
N PHE A 227 34.21 13.69 -6.24
CA PHE A 227 35.27 12.80 -5.76
C PHE A 227 36.39 12.67 -6.76
N THR A 228 37.58 12.43 -6.24
CA THR A 228 38.78 12.13 -7.02
C THR A 228 39.23 10.70 -6.75
N TRP A 229 39.79 10.05 -7.76
CA TRP A 229 40.43 8.75 -7.61
C TRP A 229 41.79 8.76 -8.29
N GLU A 230 42.69 7.95 -7.78
CA GLU A 230 44.00 7.72 -8.40
C GLU A 230 43.95 6.41 -9.18
N ASP A 231 44.36 6.46 -10.45
CA ASP A 231 44.56 5.26 -11.25
C ASP A 231 45.88 4.58 -10.87
N LYS A 232 46.03 3.29 -11.18
CA LYS A 232 47.22 2.48 -10.90
C LYS A 232 48.50 3.03 -11.55
N ARG A 233 48.37 3.96 -12.50
CA ARG A 233 49.47 4.66 -13.20
C ARG A 233 49.78 6.05 -12.64
N GLY A 234 49.17 6.45 -11.52
CA GLY A 234 49.41 7.75 -10.87
C GLY A 234 48.62 8.92 -11.48
N GLY A 235 47.71 8.66 -12.42
CA GLY A 235 46.79 9.68 -12.94
C GLY A 235 45.66 9.96 -11.95
N VAL A 236 45.30 11.23 -11.74
CA VAL A 236 44.17 11.64 -10.90
C VAL A 236 42.95 11.88 -11.77
N GLY A 237 41.92 11.05 -11.62
CA GLY A 237 40.60 11.25 -12.21
C GLY A 237 39.67 12.03 -11.29
N GLN A 238 38.69 12.74 -11.87
CA GLN A 238 37.65 13.46 -11.15
C GLN A 238 36.27 13.03 -11.63
N GLY A 239 35.31 12.96 -10.71
CA GLY A 239 33.92 12.62 -11.00
C GLY A 239 32.97 13.33 -10.06
N SER A 240 31.70 13.40 -10.45
CA SER A 240 30.62 13.94 -9.63
C SER A 240 29.44 12.99 -9.62
N THR A 241 28.72 12.93 -8.51
CA THR A 241 27.48 12.17 -8.39
C THR A 241 26.56 12.84 -7.40
N LYS A 242 25.25 12.67 -7.59
CA LYS A 242 24.24 13.16 -6.65
C LYS A 242 23.92 12.08 -5.64
N ILE A 243 24.18 12.36 -4.36
CA ILE A 243 23.83 11.46 -3.27
C ILE A 243 22.45 11.83 -2.76
N ARG A 244 21.52 10.88 -2.82
CA ARG A 244 20.25 10.97 -2.09
C ARG A 244 20.45 10.44 -0.68
N PHE A 245 20.26 11.30 0.32
CA PHE A 245 20.38 10.91 1.73
C PHE A 245 19.00 10.78 2.37
N ASN A 246 18.75 9.60 2.95
CA ASN A 246 17.49 9.24 3.60
C ASN A 246 17.71 8.87 5.08
N GLY A 247 18.81 9.34 5.71
CA GLY A 247 19.19 8.96 7.07
C GLY A 247 20.12 7.75 7.15
N ILE A 248 20.93 7.68 8.20
CA ILE A 248 21.88 6.58 8.42
C ILE A 248 21.19 5.28 8.81
N GLY A 249 20.14 5.34 9.64
CA GLY A 249 19.38 4.17 10.07
C GLY A 249 18.74 3.43 8.89
N PRO A 250 17.97 4.13 8.02
CA PRO A 250 17.41 3.53 6.81
C PRO A 250 18.46 2.99 5.83
N GLN A 251 19.64 3.63 5.73
CA GLN A 251 20.74 3.12 4.90
C GLN A 251 21.31 1.81 5.45
N ILE A 252 21.57 1.72 6.76
CA ILE A 252 22.07 0.50 7.40
C ILE A 252 21.03 -0.62 7.29
N MET A 253 19.75 -0.31 7.52
CA MET A 253 18.65 -1.27 7.34
C MET A 253 18.52 -1.75 5.90
N SER A 254 18.70 -0.87 4.91
CA SER A 254 18.73 -1.26 3.50
C SER A 254 19.90 -2.18 3.18
N ARG A 255 21.06 -1.95 3.80
CA ARG A 255 22.24 -2.82 3.68
C ARG A 255 21.98 -4.19 4.30
N PHE A 256 21.33 -4.25 5.47
CA PHE A 256 20.93 -5.49 6.13
C PHE A 256 20.02 -6.35 5.25
N LYS A 257 19.02 -5.73 4.61
CA LYS A 257 18.08 -6.43 3.71
C LYS A 257 18.74 -6.94 2.42
N ARG A 258 19.76 -6.24 1.91
CA ARG A 258 20.41 -6.56 0.62
C ARG A 258 21.61 -7.48 0.74
N THR A 259 22.28 -7.51 1.90
CA THR A 259 23.53 -8.28 2.05
C THR A 259 23.25 -9.78 2.09
N SER A 260 24.08 -10.55 1.39
CA SER A 260 24.12 -12.01 1.48
C SER A 260 25.06 -12.53 2.57
N SER A 261 25.98 -11.69 3.06
CA SER A 261 27.01 -12.05 4.04
C SER A 261 26.43 -12.19 5.44
N GLN A 262 26.59 -13.38 6.05
CA GLN A 262 26.10 -13.65 7.40
C GLN A 262 26.82 -12.79 8.45
N TYR A 263 28.14 -12.62 8.33
CA TYR A 263 28.93 -11.76 9.21
C TYR A 263 28.37 -10.33 9.26
N ILE A 264 28.05 -9.73 8.12
CA ILE A 264 27.49 -8.38 8.06
C ILE A 264 26.07 -8.34 8.64
N ARG A 265 25.27 -9.41 8.48
CA ARG A 265 23.94 -9.49 9.09
C ARG A 265 24.02 -9.54 10.60
N ASP A 266 24.82 -10.45 11.14
CA ASP A 266 24.98 -10.63 12.58
C ASP A 266 25.54 -9.35 13.23
N MET A 267 26.51 -8.73 12.57
CA MET A 267 27.03 -7.42 12.96
C MET A 267 25.90 -6.39 13.01
N ILE A 268 25.11 -6.23 11.94
CA ILE A 268 24.02 -5.24 11.92
C ILE A 268 22.93 -5.54 12.95
N GLN A 269 22.62 -6.81 13.16
CA GLN A 269 21.61 -7.25 14.10
C GLN A 269 21.96 -6.85 15.55
N SER A 270 23.24 -6.71 15.89
CA SER A 270 23.66 -6.26 17.22
C SER A 270 23.25 -4.82 17.56
N TYR A 271 22.92 -4.00 16.57
CA TYR A 271 22.39 -2.65 16.74
C TYR A 271 20.94 -2.52 16.26
N THR A 272 20.18 -3.61 16.34
CA THR A 272 18.73 -3.60 16.09
C THR A 272 17.93 -3.86 17.35
N SER A 273 16.71 -3.33 17.37
CA SER A 273 15.72 -3.63 18.39
C SER A 273 14.40 -4.11 17.78
N PRO A 274 13.68 -5.02 18.45
CA PRO A 274 12.39 -5.50 17.98
C PRO A 274 11.35 -4.39 18.13
N ILE A 275 10.71 -4.03 17.02
CA ILE A 275 9.54 -3.17 17.01
C ILE A 275 8.31 -4.00 16.66
N ILE A 276 7.15 -3.55 17.15
CA ILE A 276 5.92 -4.26 16.85
C ILE A 276 5.54 -4.00 15.39
N CYS A 277 5.27 -5.06 14.63
CA CYS A 277 4.99 -4.93 13.19
C CYS A 277 3.73 -4.06 13.00
N PRO A 278 3.79 -2.98 12.19
CA PRO A 278 2.66 -2.08 11.99
C PRO A 278 1.51 -2.74 11.21
N GLU A 279 1.84 -3.71 10.35
CA GLU A 279 0.91 -4.41 9.46
C GLU A 279 0.38 -5.73 10.07
N ARG A 280 0.62 -5.99 11.35
CA ARG A 280 0.32 -7.30 11.98
C ARG A 280 -1.17 -7.63 12.12
N TYR A 281 -2.05 -6.64 11.99
CA TYR A 281 -3.50 -6.79 12.07
C TYR A 281 -4.19 -6.60 10.71
N ARG A 282 -3.42 -6.42 9.65
CA ARG A 282 -3.94 -6.37 8.28
C ARG A 282 -4.06 -7.77 7.70
#